data_AF-A0A520CZU2-F1
#
_entry.id   AF-A0A520CZU2-F1
#
_cell.length_a   1.000
_cell.length_b   1.000
_cell.length_c   1.000
_cell.angle_alpha   90.00
_cell.angle_beta   90.00
_cell.angle_gamma   90.00
#
_symmetry.space_group_name_H-M   'P 1'
#
loop_
_entity.id
_entity.type
_entity.pdbx_description
1 polymer ?
#
loop_
_entity_poly.entity_id
_entity_poly.type
_entity_poly.pdbx_seq_one_letter_code
_entity_poly.pdbx_strand_id
1 'polypeptide(L)'
;MSLIMESKIDHFNDVAEPLFKILIDKYNYILDEIKIFHFKGSKWSTKLIYLNPEFNLKIEVEQAPFYTDYGFSFFIYNLSKDEYNILYNVPHEKQDGEDAFLHKAYEDLFSSQEMLDLISGKHWHKLNRIAFQI
;
A
#
# COMPACT_ATOMS: atom_id res chain seq x y z
N MET A 1 -4.19 -25.50 -3.69
CA MET A 1 -4.47 -24.06 -3.49
C MET A 1 -3.40 -23.35 -2.67
N SER A 2 -2.62 -24.00 -1.78
CA SER A 2 -1.59 -23.33 -0.95
C SER A 2 -0.41 -22.75 -1.75
N LEU A 3 0.15 -23.51 -2.70
CA LEU A 3 1.36 -23.11 -3.44
C LEU A 3 1.19 -21.84 -4.29
N ILE A 4 0.02 -21.66 -4.92
CA ILE A 4 -0.27 -20.51 -5.80
C ILE A 4 -0.45 -19.21 -4.97
N MET A 5 -0.96 -19.31 -3.74
CA MET A 5 -1.15 -18.15 -2.87
C MET A 5 0.15 -17.73 -2.18
N GLU A 6 0.97 -18.70 -1.76
CA GLU A 6 2.29 -18.41 -1.21
C GLU A 6 3.17 -17.72 -2.27
N SER A 7 3.12 -18.16 -3.54
CA SER A 7 3.85 -17.49 -4.62
C SER A 7 3.33 -16.07 -4.90
N LYS A 8 2.04 -15.79 -4.72
CA LYS A 8 1.47 -14.45 -4.97
C LYS A 8 1.93 -13.43 -3.93
N ILE A 9 1.98 -13.80 -2.64
CA ILE A 9 2.45 -12.90 -1.58
C ILE A 9 3.94 -12.60 -1.73
N ASP A 10 4.73 -13.62 -2.06
CA ASP A 10 6.17 -13.43 -2.27
C ASP A 10 6.44 -12.59 -3.52
N HIS A 11 5.76 -12.87 -4.63
CA HIS A 11 5.86 -12.07 -5.85
C HIS A 11 5.46 -10.61 -5.62
N PHE A 12 4.35 -10.38 -4.90
CA PHE A 12 3.92 -9.03 -4.54
C PHE A 12 5.01 -8.29 -3.77
N ASN A 13 5.63 -8.91 -2.76
CA ASN A 13 6.69 -8.26 -1.99
C ASN A 13 7.92 -7.95 -2.87
N ASP A 14 8.30 -8.88 -3.75
CA ASP A 14 9.42 -8.71 -4.68
C ASP A 14 9.21 -7.53 -5.65
N VAL A 15 7.96 -7.21 -6.00
CA VAL A 15 7.61 -6.08 -6.89
C VAL A 15 7.36 -4.80 -6.10
N ALA A 16 6.57 -4.86 -5.03
CA ALA A 16 6.11 -3.71 -4.27
C ALA A 16 7.25 -3.01 -3.52
N GLU A 17 8.18 -3.76 -2.91
CA GLU A 17 9.26 -3.17 -2.14
C GLU A 17 10.18 -2.29 -3.01
N PRO A 18 10.70 -2.74 -4.17
CA PRO A 18 11.44 -1.87 -5.08
C PRO A 18 10.61 -0.71 -5.63
N LEU A 19 9.34 -0.97 -6.00
CA LEU A 19 8.47 0.03 -6.61
C LEU A 19 8.19 1.20 -5.65
N PHE A 20 7.92 0.91 -4.37
CA PHE A 20 7.64 1.93 -3.36
C PHE A 20 8.88 2.42 -2.60
N LYS A 21 10.09 2.04 -3.03
CA LYS A 21 11.36 2.60 -2.52
C LYS A 21 11.43 4.12 -2.61
N ILE A 22 10.67 4.74 -3.52
CA ILE A 22 10.52 6.19 -3.61
C ILE A 22 10.12 6.85 -2.28
N LEU A 23 9.35 6.16 -1.43
CA LEU A 23 8.97 6.65 -0.09
C LEU A 23 10.21 6.92 0.77
N ILE A 24 11.19 6.02 0.67
CA ILE A 24 12.48 6.14 1.37
C ILE A 24 13.34 7.19 0.69
N ASP A 25 13.53 7.06 -0.63
CA ASP A 25 14.53 7.85 -1.37
C ASP A 25 14.15 9.34 -1.50
N LYS A 26 12.86 9.68 -1.44
CA LYS A 26 12.39 11.06 -1.66
C LYS A 26 11.55 11.65 -0.53
N TYR A 27 10.90 10.83 0.28
CA TYR A 27 9.92 11.31 1.26
C TYR A 27 10.32 11.02 2.71
N ASN A 28 11.59 10.69 2.97
CA ASN A 28 12.15 10.44 4.31
C ASN A 28 11.40 9.35 5.10
N TYR A 29 10.74 8.40 4.43
CA TYR A 29 10.20 7.24 5.11
C TYR A 29 11.30 6.20 5.37
N ILE A 30 11.06 5.33 6.33
CA ILE A 30 11.86 4.16 6.63
C ILE A 30 10.94 2.95 6.51
N LEU A 31 11.36 1.90 5.82
CA LEU A 31 10.67 0.61 5.86
C LEU A 31 10.90 0.01 7.26
N ASP A 32 9.85 -0.04 8.07
CA ASP A 32 9.89 -0.50 9.45
C ASP A 32 9.69 -2.02 9.55
N GLU A 33 8.64 -2.54 8.90
CA GLU A 33 8.28 -3.95 8.95
C GLU A 33 7.64 -4.40 7.63
N ILE A 34 7.96 -5.63 7.20
CA ILE A 34 7.13 -6.40 6.24
C ILE A 34 6.41 -7.48 7.03
N LYS A 35 5.10 -7.31 7.21
CA LYS A 35 4.27 -8.18 8.04
C LYS A 35 3.50 -9.17 7.18
N ILE A 36 3.82 -10.46 7.31
CA ILE A 36 3.13 -11.55 6.60
C ILE A 36 2.14 -12.25 7.52
N PHE A 37 0.88 -12.27 7.12
CA PHE A 37 -0.19 -12.95 7.85
C PHE A 37 -0.41 -14.35 7.27
N HIS A 38 -0.65 -15.31 8.16
CA HIS A 38 -0.84 -16.71 7.78
C HIS A 38 -2.24 -17.19 8.13
N PHE A 39 -2.85 -17.97 7.24
CA PHE A 39 -4.11 -18.66 7.48
C PHE A 39 -3.95 -20.14 7.20
N LYS A 40 -4.23 -20.97 8.21
CA LYS A 40 -4.09 -22.44 8.16
C LYS A 40 -2.69 -22.91 7.68
N GLY A 41 -1.64 -22.17 8.05
CA GLY A 41 -0.25 -22.51 7.75
C GLY A 41 0.28 -21.99 6.41
N SER A 42 -0.53 -21.29 5.60
CA SER A 42 -0.07 -20.66 4.35
C SER A 42 -0.13 -19.14 4.42
N LYS A 43 0.76 -18.47 3.68
CA LYS A 43 0.75 -17.00 3.54
C LYS A 43 -0.58 -16.56 2.95
N TRP A 44 -1.21 -15.57 3.58
CA TRP A 44 -2.57 -15.14 3.30
C TRP A 44 -2.63 -13.69 2.84
N SER A 45 -1.91 -12.80 3.53
CA SER A 45 -1.79 -11.38 3.20
C SER A 45 -0.44 -10.83 3.65
N THR A 46 -0.07 -9.66 3.13
CA THR A 46 1.16 -8.95 3.49
C THR A 46 0.90 -7.46 3.63
N LYS A 47 1.67 -6.81 4.51
CA LYS A 47 1.72 -5.36 4.69
C LYS A 47 3.16 -4.91 4.73
N LEU A 48 3.53 -3.97 3.86
CA LEU A 48 4.77 -3.22 3.98
C LEU A 48 4.45 -1.93 4.75
N ILE A 49 5.12 -1.74 5.88
CA ILE A 49 4.87 -0.64 6.81
C ILE A 49 6.04 0.33 6.71
N TYR A 50 5.74 1.56 6.29
CA TYR A 50 6.71 2.64 6.17
C TYR A 50 6.39 3.72 7.21
N LEU A 51 7.40 4.20 7.91
CA LEU A 51 7.26 5.26 8.91
C LEU A 51 8.03 6.51 8.50
N ASN A 52 7.42 7.67 8.67
CA ASN A 52 8.09 8.96 8.60
C ASN A 52 8.11 9.59 10.00
N PRO A 53 9.25 9.52 10.72
CA PRO A 53 9.35 10.05 12.08
C PRO A 53 9.26 11.58 12.16
N GLU A 54 9.65 12.29 11.10
CA GLU A 54 9.67 13.76 11.05
C GLU A 54 8.25 14.34 11.10
N PHE A 55 7.34 13.75 10.32
CA PHE A 55 5.94 14.19 10.21
C PHE A 55 4.97 13.32 11.00
N ASN A 56 5.46 12.31 11.72
CA ASN A 56 4.67 11.31 12.45
C ASN A 56 3.60 10.66 11.55
N LEU A 57 4.03 10.23 10.36
CA LEU A 57 3.19 9.56 9.38
C LEU A 57 3.54 8.08 9.28
N LYS A 58 2.55 7.26 8.94
CA LYS A 58 2.73 5.86 8.57
C LYS A 58 2.05 5.60 7.25
N ILE A 59 2.71 4.86 6.36
CA ILE A 59 2.10 4.32 5.15
C ILE A 59 2.04 2.79 5.29
N GLU A 60 0.89 2.22 4.95
CA GLU A 60 0.73 0.77 4.83
C GLU A 60 0.39 0.44 3.39
N VAL A 61 1.22 -0.40 2.76
CA VAL A 61 0.96 -0.98 1.44
C VAL A 61 0.55 -2.43 1.67
N GLU A 62 -0.71 -2.75 1.42
CA GLU A 62 -1.33 -4.02 1.77
C GLU A 62 -1.77 -4.80 0.54
N GLN A 63 -1.48 -6.11 0.55
CA GLN A 63 -2.09 -7.08 -0.36
C GLN A 63 -2.82 -8.14 0.44
N ALA A 64 -4.12 -8.22 0.18
CA ALA A 64 -5.07 -9.13 0.77
C ALA A 64 -5.62 -10.11 -0.30
N PRO A 65 -6.23 -11.23 0.14
CA PRO A 65 -6.56 -12.36 -0.73
C PRO A 65 -7.92 -12.24 -1.42
N PHE A 66 -8.23 -13.22 -2.27
CA PHE A 66 -9.36 -13.25 -3.21
C PHE A 66 -10.76 -13.03 -2.63
N TYR A 67 -10.93 -13.20 -1.32
CA TYR A 67 -12.26 -13.13 -0.68
C TYR A 67 -12.54 -11.81 0.03
N THR A 68 -11.65 -10.83 -0.07
CA THR A 68 -11.86 -9.51 0.53
C THR A 68 -12.16 -8.47 -0.55
N ASP A 69 -13.12 -7.58 -0.27
CA ASP A 69 -13.40 -6.39 -1.11
C ASP A 69 -12.18 -5.46 -1.27
N TYR A 70 -11.16 -5.69 -0.45
CA TYR A 70 -9.86 -5.04 -0.48
C TYR A 70 -8.83 -6.04 -1.02
N GLY A 71 -8.40 -5.90 -2.27
CA GLY A 71 -7.33 -6.71 -2.84
C GLY A 71 -5.96 -6.07 -2.54
N PHE A 72 -5.72 -4.90 -3.13
CA PHE A 72 -4.54 -4.07 -2.88
C PHE A 72 -5.00 -2.76 -2.27
N SER A 73 -4.27 -2.24 -1.30
CA SER A 73 -4.57 -0.94 -0.70
C SER A 73 -3.31 -0.18 -0.32
N PHE A 74 -3.36 1.14 -0.50
CA PHE A 74 -2.33 2.07 -0.06
C PHE A 74 -2.95 3.04 0.95
N PHE A 75 -2.58 2.90 2.21
CA PHE A 75 -3.07 3.74 3.30
C PHE A 75 -2.00 4.72 3.73
N ILE A 76 -2.43 5.90 4.17
CA ILE A 76 -1.60 6.84 4.93
C ILE A 76 -2.30 7.22 6.22
N TYR A 77 -1.55 7.22 7.31
CA TYR A 77 -2.00 7.52 8.66
C TYR A 77 -1.24 8.74 9.19
N ASN A 78 -1.96 9.66 9.81
CA ASN A 78 -1.41 10.71 10.66
C ASN A 78 -1.46 10.26 12.10
N LEU A 79 -0.32 9.80 12.62
CA LEU A 79 -0.24 9.20 13.96
C LEU A 79 -0.44 10.25 15.06
N SER A 80 -0.15 11.52 14.79
CA SER A 80 -0.38 12.62 15.75
C SER A 80 -1.86 12.96 15.94
N LYS A 81 -2.68 12.72 14.91
CA LYS A 81 -4.11 13.07 14.90
C LYS A 81 -5.04 11.87 15.00
N ASP A 82 -4.49 10.66 14.96
CA ASP A 82 -5.26 9.41 14.87
C ASP A 82 -6.23 9.42 13.67
N GLU A 83 -5.76 9.92 12.52
CA GLU A 83 -6.53 9.98 11.28
C GLU A 83 -5.86 9.15 10.18
N TYR A 84 -6.63 8.70 9.20
CA TYR A 84 -6.11 8.00 8.04
C TYR A 84 -6.86 8.34 6.76
N ASN A 85 -6.20 8.12 5.63
CA ASN A 85 -6.77 8.15 4.29
C ASN A 85 -6.42 6.86 3.55
N ILE A 86 -7.34 6.39 2.72
CA ILE A 86 -7.07 5.36 1.71
C ILE A 86 -6.72 6.09 0.42
N LEU A 87 -5.43 6.10 0.06
CA LEU A 87 -4.98 6.80 -1.15
C LEU A 87 -5.26 6.00 -2.41
N TYR A 88 -5.21 4.67 -2.31
CA TYR A 88 -5.49 3.79 -3.43
C TYR A 88 -6.10 2.46 -2.96
N ASN A 89 -7.01 1.91 -3.74
CA ASN A 89 -7.57 0.58 -3.51
C ASN A 89 -7.89 -0.10 -4.85
N VAL A 90 -7.53 -1.37 -4.97
CA VAL A 90 -7.91 -2.24 -6.08
C VAL A 90 -8.56 -3.49 -5.49
N PRO A 91 -9.86 -3.71 -5.71
CA PRO A 91 -10.52 -4.96 -5.34
C PRO A 91 -9.84 -6.16 -6.00
N HIS A 92 -9.85 -7.31 -5.33
CA HIS A 92 -9.07 -8.46 -5.79
C HIS A 92 -9.49 -8.94 -7.18
N GLU A 93 -10.79 -8.94 -7.47
CA GLU A 93 -11.37 -9.35 -8.75
C GLU A 93 -10.97 -8.45 -9.93
N LYS A 94 -10.37 -7.29 -9.64
CA LYS A 94 -9.88 -6.32 -10.63
C LYS A 94 -8.36 -6.26 -10.71
N GLN A 95 -7.65 -7.09 -9.94
CA GLN A 95 -6.22 -7.26 -10.07
C GLN A 95 -5.91 -8.15 -11.28
N ASP A 96 -4.97 -7.72 -12.10
CA ASP A 96 -4.41 -8.58 -13.14
C ASP A 96 -3.42 -9.59 -12.54
N GLY A 97 -3.15 -10.67 -13.29
CA GLY A 97 -2.29 -11.76 -12.82
C GLY A 97 -0.79 -11.46 -12.86
N GLU A 98 -0.38 -10.34 -13.47
CA GLU A 98 1.03 -9.93 -13.66
C GLU A 98 1.37 -8.71 -12.78
N ASP A 99 0.51 -8.38 -11.82
CA ASP A 99 0.64 -7.24 -10.91
C ASP A 99 0.82 -5.86 -11.61
N ALA A 100 0.34 -5.69 -12.85
CA ALA A 100 0.38 -4.42 -13.56
C ALA A 100 -0.40 -3.31 -12.82
N PHE A 101 -1.40 -3.69 -12.02
CA PHE A 101 -2.11 -2.78 -11.12
C PHE A 101 -1.18 -2.08 -10.12
N LEU A 102 -0.05 -2.70 -9.71
CA LEU A 102 0.93 -2.07 -8.82
C LEU A 102 1.61 -0.88 -9.49
N HIS A 103 2.06 -1.07 -10.73
CA HIS A 103 2.67 0.01 -11.52
C HIS A 103 1.68 1.14 -11.77
N LYS A 104 0.43 0.80 -12.10
CA LYS A 104 -0.62 1.80 -12.24
C LYS A 104 -0.90 2.55 -10.93
N ALA A 105 -0.99 1.85 -9.80
CA ALA A 105 -1.17 2.47 -8.50
C ALA A 105 -0.03 3.43 -8.18
N TYR A 106 1.22 3.03 -8.46
CA TYR A 106 2.39 3.90 -8.33
C TYR A 106 2.26 5.14 -9.21
N GLU A 107 1.94 5.00 -10.50
CA GLU A 107 1.77 6.14 -11.41
C GLU A 107 0.68 7.10 -10.92
N ASP A 108 -0.49 6.57 -10.55
CA ASP A 108 -1.62 7.37 -10.09
C ASP A 108 -1.29 8.11 -8.77
N LEU A 109 -0.61 7.45 -7.82
CA LEU A 109 -0.22 8.04 -6.53
C LEU A 109 0.86 9.11 -6.66
N PHE A 110 1.88 8.88 -7.49
CA PHE A 110 3.06 9.76 -7.56
C PHE A 110 3.01 10.78 -8.71
N SER A 111 1.91 10.83 -9.47
CA SER A 111 1.63 11.89 -10.45
C SER A 111 0.65 12.97 -9.94
N SER A 112 -0.10 12.69 -8.87
CA SER A 112 -1.07 13.62 -8.30
C SER A 112 -0.46 14.50 -7.21
N GLN A 113 -0.43 15.82 -7.42
CA GLN A 113 0.10 16.76 -6.41
C GLN A 113 -0.62 16.63 -5.06
N GLU A 114 -1.93 16.38 -5.06
CA GLU A 114 -2.70 16.17 -3.84
C GLU A 114 -2.19 14.96 -3.03
N MET A 115 -1.88 13.87 -3.71
CA MET A 115 -1.32 12.67 -3.08
C MET A 115 0.11 12.92 -2.60
N LEU A 116 0.92 13.63 -3.38
CA LEU A 116 2.28 13.99 -3.00
C LEU A 116 2.31 14.89 -1.77
N ASP A 117 1.37 15.81 -1.62
CA ASP A 117 1.27 16.69 -0.45
C ASP A 117 0.92 15.91 0.83
N LEU A 118 0.05 14.90 0.71
CA LEU A 118 -0.27 13.97 1.81
C LEU A 118 0.94 13.11 2.17
N ILE A 119 1.57 12.47 1.18
CA ILE A 119 2.73 11.57 1.39
C ILE A 119 3.89 12.34 2.00
N SER A 120 4.16 13.56 1.54
CA SER A 120 5.25 14.42 2.05
C SER A 120 4.94 15.06 3.41
N GLY A 121 3.72 14.95 3.93
CA GLY A 121 3.32 15.57 5.20
C GLY A 121 3.18 17.09 5.17
N LYS A 122 3.27 17.73 4.00
CA LYS A 122 3.13 19.19 3.86
C LYS A 122 1.73 19.66 4.26
N HIS A 123 0.70 18.98 3.76
CA HIS A 123 -0.69 19.33 4.01
C HIS A 123 -1.48 18.07 4.29
N TRP A 124 -2.04 17.99 5.51
CA TRP A 124 -2.97 16.93 5.87
C TRP A 124 -4.40 17.40 5.68
N HIS A 125 -5.16 16.67 4.88
CA HIS A 125 -6.60 16.81 4.73
C HIS A 125 -7.23 15.43 4.53
N LYS A 126 -8.51 15.29 4.93
CA LYS A 126 -9.27 14.08 4.62
C LYS A 126 -9.62 14.07 3.13
N LEU A 127 -9.36 12.94 2.49
CA LEU A 127 -9.84 12.69 1.14
C LEU A 127 -11.31 12.28 1.22
N ASN A 128 -12.17 13.06 0.57
CA ASN A 128 -13.60 12.75 0.49
C ASN A 128 -13.91 11.66 -0.55
N ARG A 129 -12.89 11.23 -1.31
CA ARG A 129 -12.97 10.18 -2.34
C ARG A 129 -11.66 9.40 -2.37
N ILE A 130 -11.77 8.08 -2.47
CA ILE A 130 -10.62 7.21 -2.77
C ILE A 130 -10.26 7.47 -4.23
N ALA A 131 -8.97 7.60 -4.56
CA ALA A 131 -8.53 7.98 -5.91
C ALA A 131 -8.97 6.97 -6.99
N PHE A 132 -9.35 5.75 -6.62
CA PHE A 132 -9.95 4.76 -7.51
C PHE A 132 -10.98 3.89 -6.77
N GLN A 133 -12.20 3.85 -7.30
CA GLN A 133 -13.14 2.75 -7.20
C GLN A 133 -13.49 2.42 -8.64
N ILE A 134 -13.08 1.25 -9.14
CA ILE A 134 -13.51 0.79 -10.46
C ILE A 134 -14.99 0.44 -10.37
#